data_AF-A0A2D7VJ30-F1
#
_entry.id   AF-A0A2D7VJ30-F1
#
_cell.length_a   1.000
_cell.length_b   1.000
_cell.length_c   1.000
_cell.angle_alpha   90.00
_cell.angle_beta   90.00
_cell.angle_gamma   90.00
#
_symmetry.space_group_name_H-M   'P 1'
#
loop_
_entity.id
_entity.type
_entity.pdbx_description
1 polymer ?
#
loop_
_entity_poly.entity_id
_entity_poly.type
_entity_poly.pdbx_seq_one_letter_code
_entity_poly.pdbx_strand_id
1 'polypeptide(L)'
;MSLYRERDAYLIMQNVGVNEVMISTHDEMKQQIKELLRQYEFAAPPEVSYLTASENQIYIVNDHDSGNRYVVRINSGRLAYHNAEQIHSEMMWLDALSRDTDIIVPRVLAAKDGSWVQELSVPGKDKPGYAVAYSFLEGVEPPENELLSGFERLGTISAHMHAHATRWVPPEDFSRPTWTPEAILNNQLAWGDWREGVNIDAEALHLLQRAETVIHRRLEDADVGSGNYGLIHADLR
;
A
#
# COMPACT_ATOMS: atom_id res chain seq x y z
N MET A 1 16.99 18.45 5.43
CA MET A 1 15.86 19.19 6.04
C MET A 1 14.64 18.30 5.90
N SER A 2 14.58 17.34 6.82
CA SER A 2 13.71 16.16 6.87
C SER A 2 12.25 16.59 6.99
N LEU A 3 11.42 16.22 6.02
CA LEU A 3 9.98 16.47 6.04
C LEU A 3 9.26 15.12 6.08
N TYR A 4 8.40 14.99 7.08
CA TYR A 4 7.46 13.90 7.35
C TYR A 4 8.01 12.62 8.00
N ARG A 5 8.46 12.77 9.25
CA ARG A 5 8.18 11.76 10.27
C ARG A 5 6.66 11.70 10.51
N GLU A 6 5.97 10.81 9.81
CA GLU A 6 4.59 10.40 10.14
C GLU A 6 4.48 9.62 11.47
N ARG A 7 5.54 9.59 12.28
CA ARG A 7 5.47 9.10 13.67
C ARG A 7 4.64 9.99 14.60
N ASP A 8 4.33 11.23 14.21
CA ASP A 8 3.73 12.22 15.11
C ASP A 8 2.22 12.46 14.89
N ALA A 9 1.58 11.83 13.91
CA ALA A 9 0.12 11.95 13.70
C ALA A 9 -0.72 11.01 14.59
N TYR A 10 -0.09 10.00 15.20
CA TYR A 10 -0.76 9.07 16.14
C TYR A 10 -0.38 9.29 17.61
N LEU A 11 0.44 10.29 17.92
CA LEU A 11 0.98 10.54 19.26
C LEU A 11 0.57 11.90 19.84
N ILE A 12 -0.71 12.27 19.75
CA ILE A 12 -1.28 13.31 20.62
C ILE A 12 -2.62 12.85 21.18
N MET A 13 -2.55 11.96 22.18
CA MET A 13 -3.50 11.92 23.30
C MET A 13 -2.90 11.05 24.42
N GLN A 14 -2.01 11.65 25.22
CA GLN A 14 -1.49 11.02 26.44
C GLN A 14 -2.56 11.08 27.53
N ASN A 15 -3.41 10.06 27.59
CA ASN A 15 -4.24 9.70 28.73
C ASN A 15 -4.09 8.19 28.98
N VAL A 16 -3.97 7.77 30.25
CA VAL A 16 -3.74 6.36 30.64
C VAL A 16 -4.80 5.41 30.03
N GLY A 17 -6.04 5.87 29.83
CA GLY A 17 -7.10 5.09 29.17
C GLY A 17 -6.96 4.93 27.64
N VAL A 18 -6.21 5.80 26.95
CA VAL A 18 -5.99 5.67 25.49
C VAL A 18 -4.94 4.60 25.18
N ASN A 19 -3.92 4.46 26.03
CA ASN A 19 -2.93 3.39 25.89
C ASN A 19 -3.53 2.01 26.12
N GLU A 20 -4.42 1.83 27.09
CA GLU A 20 -5.11 0.55 27.31
C GLU A 20 -6.02 0.17 26.14
N VAL A 21 -6.77 1.13 25.58
CA VAL A 21 -7.65 0.93 24.42
C VAL A 21 -6.84 0.65 23.15
N MET A 22 -5.70 1.31 22.95
CA MET A 22 -4.80 1.03 21.83
C MET A 22 -4.13 -0.35 21.97
N ILE A 23 -3.69 -0.73 23.18
CA ILE A 23 -3.12 -2.07 23.42
C ILE A 23 -4.18 -3.15 23.17
N SER A 24 -5.42 -2.96 23.65
CA SER A 24 -6.50 -3.93 23.44
C SER A 24 -6.87 -4.11 21.97
N THR A 25 -6.87 -3.03 21.17
CA THR A 25 -7.14 -3.12 19.72
C THR A 25 -6.01 -3.82 18.95
N HIS A 26 -4.75 -3.65 19.35
CA HIS A 26 -3.64 -4.38 18.72
C HIS A 26 -3.68 -5.87 19.06
N ASP A 27 -4.05 -6.23 20.29
CA ASP A 27 -4.20 -7.62 20.72
C ASP A 27 -5.38 -8.29 20.01
N GLU A 28 -6.53 -7.62 19.91
CA GLU A 28 -7.68 -8.11 19.14
C GLU A 28 -7.32 -8.32 17.67
N MET A 29 -6.64 -7.35 17.05
CA MET A 29 -6.20 -7.48 15.65
C MET A 29 -5.22 -8.65 15.47
N LYS A 30 -4.27 -8.81 16.40
CA LYS A 30 -3.35 -9.94 16.40
C LYS A 30 -4.07 -11.28 16.48
N GLN A 31 -5.19 -11.38 17.20
CA GLN A 31 -6.02 -12.59 17.21
C GLN A 31 -6.71 -12.82 15.86
N GLN A 32 -7.24 -11.77 15.21
CA GLN A 32 -7.83 -11.88 13.88
C GLN A 32 -6.82 -12.35 12.84
N ILE A 33 -5.58 -11.87 12.91
CA ILE A 33 -4.49 -12.33 12.03
C ILE A 33 -4.15 -13.79 12.31
N LYS A 34 -4.08 -14.21 13.58
CA LYS A 34 -3.85 -15.62 13.92
C LYS A 34 -4.95 -16.54 13.38
N GLU A 35 -6.19 -16.08 13.40
CA GLU A 35 -7.31 -16.82 12.79
C GLU A 35 -7.15 -16.91 11.27
N LEU A 36 -6.87 -15.78 10.62
CA LEU A 36 -6.58 -15.72 9.18
C LEU A 36 -5.45 -16.67 8.78
N LEU A 37 -4.37 -16.75 9.58
CA LEU A 37 -3.23 -17.62 9.29
C LEU A 37 -3.56 -19.12 9.37
N ARG A 38 -4.69 -19.52 9.96
CA ARG A 38 -5.17 -20.92 9.89
C ARG A 38 -5.58 -21.32 8.48
N GLN A 39 -5.92 -20.35 7.63
CA GLN A 39 -6.22 -20.58 6.21
C GLN A 39 -4.97 -20.87 5.39
N TYR A 40 -3.76 -20.76 5.96
CA TYR A 40 -2.50 -21.02 5.29
C TYR A 40 -1.86 -22.32 5.80
N GLU A 41 -0.92 -22.87 5.04
CA GLU A 41 -0.20 -24.09 5.37
C GLU A 41 1.02 -23.79 6.26
N PHE A 42 0.81 -23.78 7.57
CA PHE A 42 1.87 -23.78 8.57
C PHE A 42 1.82 -25.08 9.38
N ALA A 43 2.99 -25.66 9.67
CA ALA A 43 3.09 -26.88 10.49
C ALA A 43 2.68 -26.65 11.95
N ALA A 44 2.96 -25.45 12.46
CA ALA A 44 2.52 -24.97 13.78
C ALA A 44 2.03 -23.51 13.67
N PRO A 45 1.19 -23.03 14.61
CA PRO A 45 0.76 -21.63 14.59
C PRO A 45 1.97 -20.68 14.66
N PRO A 46 2.17 -19.79 13.66
CA PRO A 46 3.32 -18.91 13.63
C PRO A 46 3.18 -17.77 14.65
N GLU A 47 4.30 -17.16 15.00
CA GLU A 47 4.32 -15.97 15.86
C GLU A 47 4.00 -14.72 15.04
N VAL A 48 3.10 -13.88 15.54
CA VAL A 48 2.70 -12.62 14.89
C VAL A 48 3.17 -11.43 15.72
N SER A 49 3.83 -10.46 15.10
CA SER A 49 4.24 -9.20 15.73
C SER A 49 3.86 -8.00 14.86
N TYR A 50 3.45 -6.92 15.50
CA TYR A 50 3.18 -5.67 14.80
C TYR A 50 4.50 -5.02 14.36
N LEU A 51 4.57 -4.55 13.12
CA LEU A 51 5.75 -3.88 12.58
C LEU A 51 5.55 -2.36 12.54
N THR A 52 4.54 -1.90 11.80
CA THR A 52 4.28 -0.48 11.59
C THR A 52 2.87 -0.26 11.04
N ALA A 53 2.42 0.99 11.11
CA ALA A 53 1.25 1.45 10.37
C ALA A 53 1.54 2.82 9.76
N SER A 54 1.15 2.99 8.50
CA SER A 54 0.98 4.29 7.85
C SER A 54 -0.39 4.30 7.17
N GLU A 55 -0.47 3.99 5.88
CA GLU A 55 -1.72 3.78 5.15
C GLU A 55 -2.35 2.41 5.39
N ASN A 56 -1.52 1.43 5.73
CA ASN A 56 -1.90 0.03 6.00
C ASN A 56 -1.25 -0.41 7.31
N GLN A 57 -1.83 -1.41 7.98
CA GLN A 57 -1.20 -2.02 9.15
C GLN A 57 -0.39 -3.23 8.71
N ILE A 58 0.88 -3.29 9.12
CA ILE A 58 1.82 -4.31 8.70
C ILE A 58 2.24 -5.15 9.91
N TYR A 59 2.16 -6.46 9.75
CA TYR A 59 2.54 -7.44 10.75
C TYR A 59 3.59 -8.40 10.18
N ILE A 60 4.59 -8.74 10.99
CA ILE A 60 5.55 -9.81 10.69
C ILE A 60 4.99 -11.11 11.25
N VAL A 61 5.15 -12.18 10.47
CA VAL A 61 4.81 -13.55 10.84
C VAL A 61 6.09 -14.36 10.81
N ASN A 62 6.50 -14.88 11.97
CA ASN A 62 7.67 -15.77 12.10
C ASN A 62 7.17 -17.21 12.20
N ASP A 63 7.48 -18.01 11.18
CA ASP A 63 7.25 -19.45 11.20
C ASP A 63 8.50 -20.13 11.78
N HIS A 64 8.45 -20.42 13.07
CA HIS A 64 9.57 -21.02 13.81
C HIS A 64 9.89 -22.46 13.38
N ASP A 65 8.94 -23.16 12.73
CA ASP A 65 9.16 -24.52 12.25
C ASP A 65 10.03 -24.53 10.98
N SER A 66 9.67 -23.69 10.00
CA SER A 66 10.45 -23.57 8.76
C SER A 66 11.63 -22.58 8.83
N GLY A 67 11.64 -21.71 9.84
CA GLY A 67 12.58 -20.59 9.96
C GLY A 67 12.30 -19.42 9.01
N ASN A 68 11.20 -19.47 8.25
CA ASN A 68 10.84 -18.42 7.30
C ASN A 68 10.08 -17.27 7.97
N ARG A 69 10.13 -16.10 7.32
CA ARG A 69 9.37 -14.91 7.69
C ARG A 69 8.39 -14.53 6.58
N TYR A 70 7.26 -14.00 7.00
CA TYR A 70 6.21 -13.51 6.14
C TYR A 70 5.70 -12.16 6.64
N VAL A 71 4.96 -11.47 5.79
CA VAL A 71 4.32 -10.19 6.10
C VAL A 71 2.84 -10.32 5.85
N VAL A 72 2.03 -9.90 6.81
CA VAL A 72 0.59 -9.69 6.62
C VAL A 72 0.32 -8.20 6.58
N ARG A 73 -0.27 -7.73 5.47
CA ARG A 73 -0.75 -6.37 5.31
C ARG A 73 -2.25 -6.35 5.47
N ILE A 74 -2.75 -5.46 6.32
CA ILE A 74 -4.17 -5.14 6.45
C ILE A 74 -4.41 -3.79 5.80
N ASN A 75 -5.24 -3.77 4.75
CA ASN A 75 -5.60 -2.55 4.06
C ASN A 75 -6.52 -1.69 4.95
N SER A 76 -6.25 -0.37 5.04
CA SER A 76 -7.01 0.51 5.94
C SER A 76 -8.49 0.66 5.62
N GLY A 77 -8.91 0.31 4.39
CA GLY A 77 -10.27 0.57 3.91
C GLY A 77 -10.61 2.05 3.73
N ARG A 78 -9.64 2.98 3.91
CA ARG A 78 -9.86 4.42 3.75
C ARG A 78 -9.96 4.83 2.28
N LEU A 79 -9.14 4.21 1.43
CA LEU A 79 -9.01 4.56 0.03
C LEU A 79 -10.07 3.83 -0.80
N ALA A 80 -10.58 4.48 -1.84
CA ALA A 80 -11.65 3.92 -2.67
C ALA A 80 -11.29 2.55 -3.30
N TYR A 81 -9.99 2.31 -3.51
CA TYR A 81 -9.43 1.09 -4.07
C TYR A 81 -8.98 0.06 -3.03
N HIS A 82 -9.24 0.28 -1.74
CA HIS A 82 -9.06 -0.74 -0.69
C HIS A 82 -10.27 -1.68 -0.61
N ASN A 83 -10.68 -2.22 -1.75
CA ASN A 83 -11.70 -3.27 -1.89
C ASN A 83 -11.08 -4.57 -2.42
N ALA A 84 -11.80 -5.68 -2.30
CA ALA A 84 -11.30 -7.02 -2.63
C ALA A 84 -10.79 -7.11 -4.08
N GLU A 85 -11.54 -6.56 -5.03
CA GLU A 85 -11.27 -6.67 -6.47
C GLU A 85 -10.00 -5.90 -6.87
N GLN A 86 -9.85 -4.69 -6.34
CA GLN A 86 -8.69 -3.82 -6.61
C GLN A 86 -7.42 -4.33 -5.93
N ILE A 87 -7.55 -4.91 -4.72
CA ILE A 87 -6.43 -5.56 -4.03
C ILE A 87 -6.05 -6.85 -4.76
N HIS A 88 -7.02 -7.63 -5.23
CA HIS A 88 -6.77 -8.83 -6.03
C HIS A 88 -6.02 -8.50 -7.32
N SER A 89 -6.42 -7.42 -8.00
CA SER A 89 -5.73 -6.93 -9.20
C SER A 89 -4.29 -6.49 -8.91
N GLU A 90 -4.02 -5.88 -7.74
CA GLU A 90 -2.65 -5.62 -7.30
C GLU A 90 -1.85 -6.93 -7.18
N MET A 91 -2.46 -7.99 -6.63
CA MET A 91 -1.78 -9.28 -6.44
C MET A 91 -1.48 -9.95 -7.78
N MET A 92 -2.38 -9.86 -8.75
CA MET A 92 -2.15 -10.34 -10.12
C MET A 92 -0.91 -9.71 -10.75
N TRP A 93 -0.73 -8.40 -10.59
CA TRP A 93 0.41 -7.74 -11.19
C TRP A 93 1.71 -8.04 -10.44
N LEU A 94 1.69 -8.14 -9.11
CA LEU A 94 2.84 -8.59 -8.33
C LEU A 94 3.27 -10.02 -8.71
N ASP A 95 2.32 -10.96 -8.85
CA ASP A 95 2.60 -12.32 -9.31
C ASP A 95 3.22 -12.30 -10.73
N ALA A 96 2.62 -11.53 -11.65
CA ALA A 96 3.13 -11.40 -13.02
C ALA A 96 4.56 -10.80 -13.05
N LEU A 97 4.84 -9.76 -12.27
CA LEU A 97 6.17 -9.18 -12.16
C LEU A 97 7.18 -10.22 -11.65
N SER A 98 6.81 -10.99 -10.62
CA SER A 98 7.69 -12.01 -10.03
C SER A 98 8.01 -13.16 -10.99
N ARG A 99 7.11 -13.45 -11.92
CA ARG A 99 7.21 -14.56 -12.87
C ARG A 99 7.84 -14.17 -14.20
N ASP A 100 7.59 -12.93 -14.65
CA ASP A 100 7.97 -12.46 -15.99
C ASP A 100 9.21 -11.57 -15.99
N THR A 101 9.73 -11.17 -14.83
CA THR A 101 10.85 -10.23 -14.72
C THR A 101 11.84 -10.66 -13.63
N ASP A 102 13.05 -10.08 -13.67
CA ASP A 102 14.05 -10.23 -12.60
C ASP A 102 13.86 -9.22 -11.45
N ILE A 103 12.75 -8.48 -11.43
CA ILE A 103 12.48 -7.51 -10.36
C ILE A 103 12.13 -8.30 -9.09
N ILE A 104 12.88 -8.04 -8.03
CA ILE A 104 12.62 -8.63 -6.72
C ILE A 104 11.39 -7.96 -6.12
N VAL A 105 10.26 -8.67 -6.11
CA VAL A 105 9.01 -8.29 -5.46
C VAL A 105 8.61 -9.32 -4.41
N PRO A 106 7.81 -8.96 -3.39
CA PRO A 106 7.28 -9.93 -2.46
C PRO A 106 6.41 -10.95 -3.19
N ARG A 107 6.62 -12.25 -2.95
CA ARG A 107 5.74 -13.29 -3.46
C ARG A 107 4.44 -13.28 -2.65
N VAL A 108 3.31 -13.18 -3.34
CA VAL A 108 1.98 -13.28 -2.72
C VAL A 108 1.74 -14.73 -2.27
N LEU A 109 1.30 -14.93 -1.04
CA LEU A 109 0.92 -16.24 -0.54
C LEU A 109 -0.56 -16.48 -0.79
N ALA A 110 -0.88 -17.62 -1.39
CA ALA A 110 -2.25 -18.12 -1.45
C ALA A 110 -2.62 -18.84 -0.15
N ALA A 111 -3.86 -18.65 0.30
CA ALA A 111 -4.47 -19.51 1.29
C ALA A 111 -4.74 -20.91 0.69
N LYS A 112 -5.15 -21.86 1.54
CA LYS A 112 -5.48 -23.25 1.17
C LYS A 112 -6.58 -23.36 0.12
N ASP A 113 -7.47 -22.38 0.05
CA ASP A 113 -8.52 -22.29 -0.97
C ASP A 113 -8.04 -21.65 -2.29
N GLY A 114 -6.77 -21.26 -2.36
CA GLY A 114 -6.14 -20.62 -3.51
C GLY A 114 -6.32 -19.09 -3.56
N SER A 115 -7.07 -18.50 -2.63
CA SER A 115 -7.33 -17.05 -2.63
C SER A 115 -6.13 -16.27 -2.10
N TRP A 116 -5.85 -15.11 -2.70
CA TRP A 116 -4.81 -14.19 -2.23
C TRP A 116 -5.33 -13.15 -1.23
N VAL A 117 -6.59 -12.73 -1.39
CA VAL A 117 -7.21 -11.68 -0.56
C VAL A 117 -8.11 -12.33 0.46
N GLN A 118 -7.86 -12.04 1.73
CA GLN A 118 -8.62 -12.55 2.87
C GLN A 118 -9.47 -11.45 3.47
N GLU A 119 -10.70 -11.79 3.86
CA GLU A 119 -11.52 -10.93 4.70
C GLU A 119 -11.19 -11.16 6.18
N LEU A 120 -11.20 -10.09 6.96
CA LEU A 120 -11.09 -10.17 8.41
C LEU A 120 -12.03 -9.19 9.08
N SER A 121 -12.54 -9.56 10.26
CA SER A 121 -13.23 -8.61 11.12
C SER A 121 -12.23 -7.61 11.69
N VAL A 122 -12.46 -6.33 11.45
CA VAL A 122 -11.62 -5.26 12.01
C VAL A 122 -12.31 -4.70 13.24
N PRO A 123 -11.69 -4.75 14.43
CA PRO A 123 -12.28 -4.18 15.64
C PRO A 123 -12.71 -2.72 15.44
N GLY A 124 -13.93 -2.40 15.86
CA GLY A 124 -14.50 -1.07 15.73
C GLY A 124 -14.99 -0.68 14.32
N LYS A 125 -15.06 -1.63 13.37
CA LYS A 125 -15.65 -1.41 12.04
C LYS A 125 -16.79 -2.37 11.77
N ASP A 126 -17.85 -1.85 11.14
CA ASP A 126 -19.02 -2.65 10.72
C ASP A 126 -18.76 -3.47 9.45
N LYS A 127 -17.82 -3.02 8.62
CA LYS A 127 -17.42 -3.71 7.39
C LYS A 127 -16.13 -4.50 7.63
N PRO A 128 -15.98 -5.65 6.96
CA PRO A 128 -14.71 -6.38 7.00
C PRO A 128 -13.57 -5.51 6.44
N GLY A 129 -12.37 -5.75 6.96
CA GLY A 129 -11.14 -5.34 6.32
C GLY A 129 -10.66 -6.41 5.35
N TYR A 130 -9.67 -6.05 4.55
CA TYR A 130 -9.00 -6.97 3.64
C TYR A 130 -7.54 -7.11 4.03
N ALA A 131 -7.03 -8.33 3.97
CA ALA A 131 -5.63 -8.63 4.22
C ALA A 131 -5.06 -9.56 3.15
N VAL A 132 -3.74 -9.47 3.02
CA VAL A 132 -2.92 -10.20 2.05
C VAL A 132 -1.62 -10.57 2.74
N ALA A 133 -1.12 -11.77 2.43
CA ALA A 133 0.12 -12.30 3.00
C ALA A 133 1.20 -12.39 1.91
N TYR A 134 2.44 -12.05 2.26
CA TYR A 134 3.58 -12.08 1.36
C TYR A 134 4.81 -12.73 1.98
N SER A 135 5.72 -13.21 1.14
CA SER A 135 7.07 -13.55 1.57
C SER A 135 7.77 -12.32 2.14
N PHE A 136 8.54 -12.49 3.21
CA PHE A 136 9.42 -11.44 3.67
C PHE A 136 10.56 -11.21 2.66
N LEU A 137 10.82 -9.95 2.30
CA LEU A 137 12.00 -9.58 1.52
C LEU A 137 13.13 -9.17 2.45
N GLU A 138 14.25 -9.87 2.36
CA GLU A 138 15.46 -9.48 3.06
C GLU A 138 16.02 -8.19 2.46
N GLY A 139 16.30 -7.22 3.34
CA GLY A 139 16.82 -5.94 2.91
C GLY A 139 17.01 -4.99 4.08
N VAL A 140 17.70 -3.89 3.79
CA VAL A 140 17.86 -2.77 4.71
C VAL A 140 17.52 -1.51 3.92
N GLU A 141 16.83 -0.58 4.55
CA GLU A 141 16.56 0.73 3.97
C GLU A 141 17.88 1.41 3.61
N PRO A 142 18.04 1.93 2.38
CA PRO A 142 19.25 2.64 1.98
C PRO A 142 19.53 3.83 2.90
N PRO A 143 20.79 4.09 3.27
CA PRO A 143 21.12 5.22 4.13
C PRO A 143 20.98 6.56 3.37
N GLU A 144 20.59 7.62 4.08
CA GLU A 144 20.33 8.96 3.50
C GLU A 144 21.55 9.61 2.81
N ASN A 145 22.76 9.06 2.97
CA ASN A 145 23.97 9.57 2.34
C ASN A 145 24.31 8.92 0.98
N GLU A 146 23.52 7.93 0.52
CA GLU A 146 23.73 7.20 -0.75
C GLU A 146 22.60 7.45 -1.78
N LEU A 147 22.00 8.64 -1.75
CA LEU A 147 20.79 8.97 -2.53
C LEU A 147 20.98 8.83 -4.05
N LEU A 148 22.13 9.23 -4.59
CA LEU A 148 22.35 9.24 -6.06
C LEU A 148 22.28 7.84 -6.67
N SER A 149 23.03 6.88 -6.12
CA SER A 149 22.98 5.48 -6.56
C SER A 149 21.60 4.85 -6.31
N GLY A 150 20.91 5.29 -5.24
CA GLY A 150 19.53 4.92 -4.98
C GLY A 150 18.59 5.33 -6.11
N PHE A 151 18.67 6.58 -6.58
CA PHE A 151 17.85 7.09 -7.68
C PHE A 151 18.12 6.39 -9.01
N GLU A 152 19.37 6.08 -9.35
CA GLU A 152 19.69 5.32 -10.57
C GLU A 152 19.07 3.92 -10.54
N ARG A 153 19.12 3.25 -9.38
CA ARG A 153 18.51 1.94 -9.19
C ARG A 153 16.98 2.00 -9.24
N LEU A 154 16.37 2.99 -8.58
CA LEU A 154 14.92 3.24 -8.64
C LEU A 154 14.45 3.51 -10.07
N GLY A 155 15.19 4.32 -10.84
CA GLY A 155 14.90 4.58 -12.25
C GLY A 155 14.98 3.32 -13.11
N THR A 156 15.98 2.47 -12.87
CA THR A 156 16.14 1.17 -13.55
C THR A 156 14.96 0.24 -13.27
N ILE A 157 14.57 0.10 -11.99
CA ILE A 157 13.42 -0.71 -11.58
C ILE A 157 12.13 -0.16 -12.21
N SER A 158 11.91 1.16 -12.14
CA SER A 158 10.75 1.83 -12.73
C SER A 158 10.65 1.55 -14.23
N ALA A 159 11.76 1.65 -14.96
CA ALA A 159 11.79 1.37 -16.40
C ALA A 159 11.45 -0.10 -16.71
N HIS A 160 11.93 -1.05 -15.92
CA HIS A 160 11.56 -2.46 -16.09
C HIS A 160 10.08 -2.73 -15.78
N MET A 161 9.52 -2.11 -14.73
CA MET A 161 8.10 -2.22 -14.41
C MET A 161 7.24 -1.65 -15.54
N HIS A 162 7.60 -0.48 -16.09
CA HIS A 162 6.89 0.10 -17.24
C HIS A 162 6.99 -0.79 -18.48
N ALA A 163 8.18 -1.32 -18.78
CA ALA A 163 8.37 -2.21 -19.92
C ALA A 163 7.59 -3.53 -19.78
N HIS A 164 7.37 -4.02 -18.57
CA HIS A 164 6.46 -5.15 -18.32
C HIS A 164 5.00 -4.73 -18.51
N ALA A 165 4.57 -3.64 -17.88
CA ALA A 165 3.20 -3.12 -17.96
C ALA A 165 2.72 -2.87 -19.39
N THR A 166 3.58 -2.38 -20.29
CA THR A 166 3.22 -2.14 -21.71
C THR A 166 2.97 -3.43 -22.50
N ARG A 167 3.56 -4.56 -22.07
CA ARG A 167 3.50 -5.85 -22.78
C ARG A 167 2.58 -6.86 -22.11
N TRP A 168 2.34 -6.70 -20.83
CA TRP A 168 1.49 -7.59 -20.05
C TRP A 168 0.03 -7.45 -20.47
N VAL A 169 -0.62 -8.58 -20.73
CA VAL A 169 -2.06 -8.64 -21.01
C VAL A 169 -2.74 -9.03 -19.70
N PRO A 170 -3.39 -8.08 -19.00
CA PRO A 170 -4.03 -8.39 -17.74
C PRO A 170 -5.27 -9.29 -17.95
N PRO A 171 -5.65 -10.11 -16.94
CA PRO A 171 -6.90 -10.85 -16.94
C PRO A 171 -8.14 -9.96 -17.09
N GLU A 172 -9.28 -10.54 -17.50
CA GLU A 172 -10.53 -9.80 -17.75
C GLU A 172 -11.07 -9.08 -16.51
N ASP A 173 -10.87 -9.65 -15.33
CA ASP A 173 -11.30 -9.10 -14.04
C ASP A 173 -10.29 -8.12 -13.42
N PHE A 174 -9.17 -7.84 -14.10
CA PHE A 174 -8.19 -6.87 -13.63
C PHE A 174 -8.75 -5.44 -13.69
N SER A 175 -8.70 -4.76 -12.55
CA SER A 175 -9.07 -3.36 -12.45
C SER A 175 -8.20 -2.64 -11.43
N ARG A 176 -7.69 -1.47 -11.83
CA ARG A 176 -6.90 -0.57 -11.00
C ARG A 176 -7.41 0.86 -11.13
N PRO A 177 -7.12 1.75 -10.17
CA PRO A 177 -7.52 3.15 -10.27
C PRO A 177 -6.91 3.79 -11.51
N THR A 178 -7.70 4.62 -12.18
CA THR A 178 -7.20 5.45 -13.29
C THR A 178 -6.80 6.80 -12.73
N TRP A 179 -5.57 7.21 -13.00
CA TRP A 179 -5.03 8.49 -12.60
C TRP A 179 -5.49 9.57 -13.57
N THR A 180 -6.61 10.23 -13.27
CA THR A 180 -7.11 11.41 -14.00
C THR A 180 -6.87 12.68 -13.17
N PRO A 181 -6.92 13.88 -13.78
CA PRO A 181 -6.89 15.14 -13.03
C PRO A 181 -7.93 15.18 -11.91
N GLU A 182 -9.15 14.71 -12.17
CA GLU A 182 -10.23 14.64 -11.18
C GLU A 182 -9.92 13.63 -10.08
N ALA A 183 -9.36 12.47 -10.43
CA ALA A 183 -8.99 11.45 -9.45
C ALA A 183 -7.95 11.97 -8.45
N ILE A 184 -7.00 12.77 -8.94
CA ILE A 184 -5.90 13.33 -8.14
C ILE A 184 -6.33 14.58 -7.36
N LEU A 185 -7.06 15.50 -7.99
CA LEU A 185 -7.30 16.86 -7.46
C LEU A 185 -8.66 17.01 -6.75
N ASN A 186 -9.65 16.16 -7.07
CA ASN A 186 -11.02 16.25 -6.56
C ASN A 186 -11.39 15.10 -5.61
N ASN A 187 -10.41 14.46 -4.98
CA ASN A 187 -10.62 13.47 -3.93
C ASN A 187 -11.47 12.24 -4.33
N GLN A 188 -11.51 11.84 -5.61
CA GLN A 188 -12.27 10.64 -6.01
C GLN A 188 -11.69 9.35 -5.42
N LEU A 189 -10.39 9.36 -5.07
CA LEU A 189 -9.70 8.23 -4.46
C LEU A 189 -9.75 8.23 -2.92
N ALA A 190 -10.50 9.16 -2.32
CA ALA A 190 -10.71 9.29 -0.88
C ALA A 190 -9.44 9.60 -0.05
N TRP A 191 -8.55 10.43 -0.59
CA TRP A 191 -7.37 10.95 0.12
C TRP A 191 -7.65 12.13 1.05
N GLY A 192 -8.72 12.87 0.78
CA GLY A 192 -9.08 14.16 1.40
C GLY A 192 -9.13 15.27 0.35
N ASP A 193 -9.85 16.36 0.63
CA ASP A 193 -9.74 17.60 -0.16
C ASP A 193 -8.50 18.35 0.33
N TRP A 194 -7.52 18.56 -0.55
CA TRP A 194 -6.29 19.26 -0.21
C TRP A 194 -6.54 20.69 0.28
N ARG A 195 -7.68 21.30 -0.09
CA ARG A 195 -8.09 22.64 0.35
C ARG A 195 -8.45 22.69 1.83
N GLU A 196 -8.81 21.56 2.41
CA GLU A 196 -9.04 21.37 3.85
C GLU A 196 -7.78 20.91 4.58
N GLY A 197 -6.63 20.91 3.89
CA GLY A 197 -5.35 20.52 4.45
C GLY A 197 -4.87 21.42 5.60
N VAL A 198 -3.92 20.89 6.37
CA VAL A 198 -3.29 21.63 7.47
C VAL A 198 -2.52 22.83 6.89
N ASN A 199 -2.67 24.00 7.52
CA ASN A 199 -2.03 25.26 7.13
C ASN A 199 -2.43 25.82 5.74
N ILE A 200 -3.63 25.50 5.26
CA ILE A 200 -4.20 26.16 4.08
C ILE A 200 -4.91 27.46 4.51
N ASP A 201 -4.17 28.55 4.58
CA ASP A 201 -4.75 29.89 4.74
C ASP A 201 -5.19 30.48 3.39
N ALA A 202 -5.73 31.70 3.41
CA ALA A 202 -6.25 32.35 2.19
C ALA A 202 -5.17 32.60 1.12
N GLU A 203 -3.92 32.86 1.54
CA GLU A 203 -2.81 33.10 0.60
C GLU A 203 -2.36 31.79 -0.04
N ALA A 204 -2.16 30.76 0.79
CA ALA A 204 -1.82 29.40 0.33
C ALA A 204 -2.91 28.85 -0.60
N LEU A 205 -4.19 29.00 -0.22
CA LEU A 205 -5.32 28.55 -1.04
C LEU A 205 -5.30 29.21 -2.43
N HIS A 206 -5.15 30.53 -2.49
CA HIS A 206 -5.13 31.25 -3.76
C HIS A 206 -3.91 30.86 -4.62
N LEU A 207 -2.73 30.67 -4.03
CA LEU A 207 -1.55 30.23 -4.75
C LEU A 207 -1.72 28.81 -5.31
N LEU A 208 -2.21 27.87 -4.49
CA LEU A 208 -2.37 26.48 -4.88
C LEU A 208 -3.50 26.29 -5.89
N GLN A 209 -4.59 27.05 -5.83
CA GLN A 209 -5.64 27.04 -6.86
C GLN A 209 -5.13 27.52 -8.23
N ARG A 210 -4.23 28.51 -8.24
CA ARG A 210 -3.55 28.93 -9.48
C ARG A 210 -2.64 27.81 -10.01
N ALA A 211 -1.92 27.11 -9.14
CA ALA A 211 -1.09 25.97 -9.52
C ALA A 211 -1.94 24.81 -10.06
N GLU A 212 -3.05 24.47 -9.38
CA GLU A 212 -4.03 23.47 -9.80
C GLU A 212 -4.56 23.76 -11.21
N THR A 213 -4.92 25.01 -11.52
CA THR A 213 -5.36 25.41 -12.86
C THR A 213 -4.29 25.17 -13.93
N VAL A 214 -3.02 25.37 -13.60
CA VAL A 214 -1.90 25.09 -14.52
C VAL A 214 -1.69 23.58 -14.67
N ILE A 215 -1.75 22.82 -13.58
CA ILE A 215 -1.61 21.36 -13.59
C ILE A 215 -2.72 20.72 -14.42
N HIS A 216 -3.98 21.12 -14.19
CA HIS A 216 -5.14 20.59 -14.89
C HIS A 216 -4.98 20.70 -16.41
N ARG A 217 -4.74 21.91 -16.91
CA ARG A 217 -4.52 22.17 -18.34
C ARG A 217 -3.37 21.32 -18.91
N ARG A 218 -2.25 21.20 -18.19
CA ARG A 218 -1.11 20.40 -18.67
C ARG A 218 -1.41 18.91 -18.73
N LEU A 219 -2.23 18.40 -17.81
CA LEU A 219 -2.65 17.00 -17.81
C LEU A 219 -3.72 16.74 -18.88
N GLU A 220 -4.62 17.69 -19.15
CA GLU A 220 -5.56 17.61 -20.28
C GLU A 220 -4.84 17.59 -21.64
N ASP A 221 -3.74 18.34 -21.75
CA ASP A 221 -2.91 18.39 -22.96
C ASP A 221 -1.93 17.19 -23.07
N ALA A 222 -1.81 16.35 -22.02
CA ALA A 222 -0.86 15.25 -22.00
C ALA A 222 -1.32 14.08 -22.90
N ASP A 223 -0.38 13.44 -23.58
CA ASP A 223 -0.68 12.26 -24.37
C ASP A 223 -0.94 11.06 -23.45
N VAL A 224 -2.19 10.58 -23.46
CA VAL A 224 -2.63 9.38 -22.72
C VAL A 224 -2.71 8.13 -23.60
N GLY A 225 -2.01 8.14 -24.75
CA GLY A 225 -1.83 6.96 -25.59
C GLY A 225 -1.03 5.85 -24.89
N SER A 226 -1.13 4.64 -25.42
CA SER A 226 -0.52 3.42 -24.85
C SER A 226 1.00 3.43 -24.70
N GLY A 227 1.69 4.38 -25.35
CA GLY A 227 3.13 4.59 -25.17
C GLY A 227 3.49 5.49 -23.98
N ASN A 228 2.54 6.27 -23.47
CA ASN A 228 2.76 7.33 -22.48
C ASN A 228 1.86 7.18 -21.23
N TYR A 229 0.86 6.31 -21.27
CA TYR A 229 -0.04 6.03 -20.16
C TYR A 229 -0.32 4.53 -20.04
N GLY A 230 -0.31 4.02 -18.81
CA GLY A 230 -0.50 2.61 -18.52
C GLY A 230 -0.40 2.29 -17.04
N LEU A 231 -0.31 1.00 -16.72
CA LEU A 231 -0.17 0.52 -15.36
C LEU A 231 1.19 0.92 -14.77
N ILE A 232 1.15 1.47 -13.55
CA ILE A 232 2.34 1.94 -12.81
C ILE A 232 2.23 1.51 -11.35
N HIS A 233 3.36 1.52 -10.63
CA HIS A 233 3.36 1.35 -9.17
C HIS A 233 2.73 2.55 -8.45
N ALA A 234 2.90 3.77 -8.98
CA ALA A 234 2.41 5.04 -8.43
C ALA A 234 2.96 5.47 -7.04
N ASP A 235 3.93 4.75 -6.46
CA ASP A 235 4.51 5.08 -5.15
C ASP A 235 5.90 4.44 -4.91
N LEU A 236 6.83 4.62 -5.86
CA LEU A 236 8.21 4.15 -5.71
C LEU A 236 9.04 5.20 -4.95
N ARG A 237 9.55 4.83 -3.76
CA ARG A 237 10.29 5.70 -2.84
C ARG A 237 11.67 5.14 -2.51
#